data_AF-A0A4P9YWW3-F1
#
_entry.id   AF-A0A4P9YWW3-F1
#
_cell.length_a   1.000
_cell.length_b   1.000
_cell.length_c   1.000
_cell.angle_alpha   90.00
_cell.angle_beta   90.00
_cell.angle_gamma   90.00
#
_symmetry.space_group_name_H-M   'P 1'
#
loop_
_entity.id
_entity.type
_entity.pdbx_description
1 polymer ?
#
loop_
_entity_poly.entity_id
_entity_poly.type
_entity_poly.pdbx_seq_one_letter_code
_entity_poly.pdbx_strand_id
1 'polypeptide(L)' 'LNGYVGFDTITSQIEKKLLKRGFQLNVILVGETGLGKSTLVNTLFAAHLIDTKGRHSAEDASRQTVEIQTV' A
#
# COMPACT_ATOMS: atom_id res chain seq x y z
N LEU A 1 -15.40 -22.75 -23.97
CA LEU A 1 -16.37 -21.80 -24.54
C LEU A 1 -15.69 -20.45 -24.67
N ASN A 2 -15.37 -20.01 -25.88
CA ASN A 2 -14.80 -18.68 -26.12
C ASN A 2 -15.97 -17.67 -26.18
N GLY A 3 -16.05 -16.77 -25.19
CA GLY A 3 -17.09 -15.75 -25.11
C GLY A 3 -17.04 -14.75 -26.27
N TYR A 4 -18.14 -14.00 -26.45
CA TYR A 4 -18.30 -12.98 -27.49
C TYR A 4 -17.13 -11.98 -27.53
N VAL A 5 -16.63 -11.71 -28.73
CA VAL A 5 -15.55 -10.75 -29.02
C VAL A 5 -16.08 -9.75 -30.06
N GLY A 6 -16.14 -8.48 -29.67
CA GLY A 6 -16.54 -7.36 -30.53
C GLY A 6 -15.82 -6.06 -30.16
N PHE A 7 -15.90 -5.02 -31.01
CA PHE A 7 -15.26 -3.72 -30.76
C PHE A 7 -15.75 -3.07 -29.46
N ASP A 8 -16.98 -3.34 -29.07
CA ASP A 8 -17.60 -2.94 -27.80
C ASP A 8 -16.91 -3.57 -26.58
N THR A 9 -16.26 -4.73 -26.74
CA THR A 9 -15.59 -5.44 -25.64
C THR A 9 -14.15 -5.00 -25.40
N ILE A 10 -13.58 -4.15 -26.26
CA ILE A 10 -12.15 -3.75 -26.22
C ILE A 10 -11.76 -3.20 -24.84
N THR A 11 -12.55 -2.30 -24.27
CA THR A 11 -12.27 -1.72 -22.95
C THR A 11 -12.21 -2.80 -21.87
N SER A 12 -13.17 -3.73 -21.86
CA SER A 12 -13.19 -4.84 -20.89
C SER A 12 -12.00 -5.81 -21.07
N GLN A 13 -11.52 -5.99 -22.31
CA GLN A 13 -10.35 -6.80 -22.58
C GLN A 13 -9.07 -6.13 -22.08
N ILE A 14 -8.95 -4.81 -22.25
CA ILE A 14 -7.82 -4.02 -21.74
C ILE A 14 -7.80 -4.07 -20.22
N GLU A 15 -8.94 -3.84 -19.56
CA GLU A 15 -9.07 -3.93 -18.10
C GLU A 15 -8.66 -5.30 -17.58
N LYS A 16 -9.22 -6.38 -18.15
CA LYS A 16 -8.85 -7.77 -17.79
C LYS A 16 -7.37 -8.04 -18.01
N LYS A 17 -6.78 -7.49 -19.07
CA LYS A 17 -5.34 -7.65 -19.37
C LYS A 17 -4.47 -6.91 -18.36
N LEU A 18 -4.87 -5.71 -17.95
CA LEU A 18 -4.18 -4.94 -16.91
C LEU A 18 -4.26 -5.64 -15.56
N LEU A 19 -5.44 -6.11 -15.16
CA LEU A 19 -5.63 -6.88 -13.93
C LEU A 19 -4.83 -8.19 -13.94
N LYS A 20 -4.80 -8.92 -15.06
CA LYS A 20 -4.00 -10.14 -15.21
C LYS A 20 -2.49 -9.91 -15.17
N ARG A 21 -2.01 -8.79 -15.72
CA ARG A 21 -0.59 -8.40 -15.63
C ARG A 21 -0.20 -7.99 -14.21
N GLY A 22 -1.17 -7.56 -13.42
CA GLY A 22 -0.93 -6.96 -12.12
C GLY A 22 -0.41 -5.53 -12.24
N PHE A 23 -0.36 -4.84 -11.12
CA PHE A 23 0.25 -3.53 -10.98
C PHE A 23 1.25 -3.57 -9.84
N GLN A 24 2.35 -2.83 -9.99
CA GLN A 24 3.30 -2.62 -8.90
C GLN A 24 3.06 -1.24 -8.32
N LEU A 25 2.85 -1.19 -7.01
CA LEU A 25 2.69 0.06 -6.25
C LEU A 25 3.93 0.24 -5.36
N ASN A 26 4.73 1.26 -5.63
CA ASN A 26 5.87 1.64 -4.80
C ASN A 26 5.55 2.97 -4.11
N VAL A 27 5.47 2.96 -2.78
CA VAL A 27 5.09 4.13 -1.98
C VAL A 27 6.11 4.34 -0.86
N ILE A 28 6.55 5.59 -0.69
CA ILE A 28 7.37 6.02 0.44
C ILE A 28 6.52 6.93 1.31
N LEU A 29 6.46 6.64 2.61
CA LEU A 29 5.73 7.45 3.59
C LEU A 29 6.71 8.14 4.53
N VAL A 30 6.69 9.47 4.55
CA VAL A 30 7.55 10.30 5.40
C VAL A 30 6.67 11.24 6.23
N GLY A 31 7.06 11.51 7.47
CA GLY A 31 6.37 12.43 8.37
C GLY A 31 6.67 12.11 9.82
N GLU A 32 6.27 12.98 10.75
CA GLU A 32 6.47 12.80 12.18
C GLU A 32 5.82 11.53 12.72
N THR A 33 6.34 11.05 13.85
CA THR A 33 5.83 9.87 14.54
C THR A 33 4.45 10.14 15.10
N GLY A 34 3.54 9.19 14.97
CA GLY A 34 2.14 9.33 15.43
C GLY A 34 1.16 9.87 14.39
N LEU A 35 1.61 10.31 13.20
CA LEU A 35 0.72 10.76 12.11
C LEU A 35 -0.14 9.66 11.45
N GLY A 36 0.01 8.40 11.86
CA GLY A 36 -0.77 7.30 11.30
C GLY A 36 -0.19 6.66 10.03
N LYS A 37 1.12 6.77 9.77
CA LYS A 37 1.77 6.14 8.61
C LYS A 37 1.57 4.62 8.56
N SER A 38 1.81 3.91 9.67
CA SER A 38 1.56 2.47 9.77
C SER A 38 0.08 2.13 9.60
N THR A 39 -0.81 2.96 10.17
CA THR A 39 -2.26 2.83 9.99
C THR A 39 -2.68 2.97 8.53
N LEU A 40 -2.10 3.92 7.79
CA LEU A 40 -2.40 4.13 6.37
C LEU A 40 -2.06 2.90 5.55
N VAL A 41 -0.87 2.30 5.76
CA VAL A 41 -0.47 1.08 5.04
C VAL A 41 -1.41 -0.08 5.38
N ASN A 42 -1.72 -0.28 6.66
CA ASN A 42 -2.59 -1.38 7.06
C ASN A 42 -4.01 -1.23 6.49
N THR A 43 -4.53 0.00 6.43
CA THR A 43 -5.84 0.30 5.82
C THR A 43 -5.81 0.13 4.30
N LEU A 44 -4.75 0.59 3.62
CA LEU A 44 -4.62 0.51 2.16
C LEU A 44 -4.64 -0.94 1.66
N PHE A 45 -4.04 -1.85 2.42
CA PHE A 45 -3.97 -3.27 2.06
C PHE A 45 -4.96 -4.16 2.82
N ALA A 46 -5.83 -3.56 3.64
CA ALA A 46 -6.77 -4.27 4.52
C ALA A 46 -6.12 -5.43 5.31
N ALA A 47 -4.87 -5.24 5.72
CA ALA A 47 -4.04 -6.27 6.34
C ALA A 47 -3.05 -5.65 7.32
N HIS A 48 -2.62 -6.42 8.33
CA HIS A 48 -1.63 -5.96 9.30
C HIS A 48 -0.21 -6.18 8.75
N LEU A 49 0.25 -5.27 7.89
CA LEU A 49 1.54 -5.36 7.20
C LEU A 49 2.69 -4.65 7.92
N ILE A 50 2.39 -3.59 8.68
CA ILE A 50 3.40 -2.79 9.38
C ILE A 50 2.99 -2.64 10.85
N ASP A 51 3.87 -3.06 11.74
CA ASP A 51 3.78 -2.75 13.17
C ASP A 51 4.03 -1.26 13.42
N THR A 52 3.22 -0.69 14.31
CA THR A 52 3.42 0.70 14.74
C THR A 52 4.64 0.75 15.67
N LYS A 53 5.74 1.36 15.21
CA LYS A 53 6.96 1.61 16.02
C LYS A 53 6.78 2.80 17.00
N GLY A 54 5.58 2.94 17.56
CA GLY A 54 5.25 4.00 18.52
C GLY A 54 5.96 3.80 19.86
N ARG A 55 5.75 4.73 20.80
CA ARG A 55 6.19 4.54 22.19
C ARG A 55 5.33 3.45 22.83
N HIS A 56 5.96 2.43 23.42
CA HIS A 56 5.25 1.37 24.14
C HIS A 56 5.24 1.61 25.65
N SER A 57 6.19 2.43 26.14
CA SER A 57 6.24 2.96 27.51
C SER A 57 6.34 4.48 27.52
N ALA A 58 5.84 5.12 28.58
CA ALA A 58 5.92 6.57 28.75
C ALA A 58 7.38 7.08 28.83
N GLU A 59 8.30 6.22 29.27
CA GLU A 59 9.73 6.51 29.40
C GLU A 59 10.51 6.40 28.07
N ASP A 60 9.90 5.85 27.02
CA ASP A 60 10.55 5.74 25.72
C ASP A 60 10.65 7.13 25.07
N ALA A 61 11.86 7.50 24.63
CA ALA A 61 12.05 8.71 23.84
C ALA A 61 11.22 8.64 22.54
N SER A 62 10.60 9.76 22.15
CA SER A 62 9.85 9.84 20.88
C SER A 62 10.81 9.62 19.72
N ARG A 63 10.83 8.40 19.17
CA ARG A 63 11.61 8.07 17.97
C ARG A 63 11.08 8.91 16.83
N GLN A 64 11.92 9.66 16.13
CA GLN A 64 11.53 10.41 14.95
C GLN A 64 11.63 9.50 13.71
N THR A 65 10.55 9.34 12.97
CA THR A 65 10.50 8.52 11.74
C THR A 65 11.04 9.21 10.49
N VAL A 66 11.98 10.17 10.63
CA VAL A 66 12.58 10.88 9.47
C VAL A 66 13.67 10.05 8.79
N GLU A 67 14.06 8.92 9.39
CA GLU A 67 15.08 8.04 8.83
C GLU A 67 14.46 7.07 7.82
N ILE A 68 14.87 7.18 6.57
CA ILE A 68 14.51 6.23 5.51
C ILE A 68 15.34 4.97 5.76
N GLN A 69 14.72 3.94 6.34
CA GLN A 69 15.34 2.62 6.43
C GLN A 69 15.23 1.95 5.06
N THR A 70 16.29 2.07 4.26
CA THR A 70 16.51 1.18 3.12
C THR A 70 16.86 -0.20 3.67
N VAL A 71 16.00 -1.18 3.40
CA VAL A 71 16.37 -2.60 3.49
C VAL A 71 17.63 -2.88 2.67
#